data_AF-A0A9Q0P8I2-F1
#
_entry.id   AF-A0A9Q0P8I2-F1
#
_cell.length_a   1.000
_cell.length_b   1.000
_cell.length_c   1.000
_cell.angle_alpha   90.00
_cell.angle_beta   90.00
_cell.angle_gamma   90.00
#
_symmetry.space_group_name_H-M   'P 1'
#
loop_
_entity.id
_entity.type
_entity.pdbx_description
1 polymer ?
#
loop_
_entity_poly.entity_id
_entity_poly.type
_entity_poly.pdbx_seq_one_letter_code
_entity_poly.pdbx_strand_id
1 'polypeptide(L)'
;MIGLSILLLLGVLDWDDCLSEKSAWDTLAWFAVLVGMAGQLTNLGVVTWMSSCVAKVLQSVSLSWPAAFGILQASYFLIHYLFASQTGHVGALYSAFLAMHLAAGVPGTLAALALAFNTNLFGAITHYSSGQAAVYYGAGYVDLPDVFKVGFTMALINALIWGVTGTFWWKFLGLY
;
A
#
# COMPACT_ATOMS: atom_id res chain seq x y z
N MET A 1 20.92 5.96 -4.17
CA MET A 1 22.28 6.19 -3.63
C MET A 1 23.36 6.15 -4.69
N ILE A 2 23.48 5.11 -5.54
CA ILE A 2 24.52 5.06 -6.59
C ILE A 2 24.48 6.29 -7.52
N GLY A 3 23.30 6.73 -7.95
CA GLY A 3 23.17 7.94 -8.78
C GLY A 3 23.73 9.20 -8.13
N LEU A 4 23.38 9.46 -6.86
CA LEU A 4 23.93 10.58 -6.09
C LEU A 4 25.46 10.47 -5.94
N SER A 5 25.97 9.26 -5.67
CA SER A 5 27.41 9.01 -5.57
C SER A 5 28.14 9.33 -6.87
N ILE A 6 27.57 8.99 -8.04
CA ILE A 6 28.15 9.33 -9.35
C ILE A 6 28.14 10.85 -9.57
N LEU A 7 27.05 11.55 -9.23
CA LEU A 7 26.96 13.01 -9.39
C LEU A 7 28.02 13.75 -8.56
N LEU A 8 28.25 13.31 -7.32
CA LEU A 8 29.30 13.84 -6.45
C LEU A 8 30.71 13.50 -6.97
N LEU A 9 30.93 12.27 -7.44
CA LEU A 9 32.24 11.86 -7.99
C LEU A 9 32.61 12.60 -9.27
N LEU A 10 31.62 12.91 -10.11
CA LEU A 10 31.80 13.67 -11.35
C LEU A 10 31.86 15.18 -11.13
N GLY A 11 31.64 15.67 -9.90
CA GLY A 11 31.59 17.10 -9.58
C GLY A 11 30.41 17.83 -10.22
N VAL A 12 29.35 17.11 -10.58
CA VAL A 12 28.10 17.69 -11.11
C VAL A 12 27.29 18.33 -9.98
N LEU A 13 27.35 17.74 -8.79
CA LEU A 13 26.84 18.29 -7.54
C LEU A 13 27.98 18.35 -6.54
N ASP A 14 27.96 19.35 -5.68
CA ASP A 14 28.77 19.37 -4.47
C ASP A 14 27.94 18.99 -3.22
N TRP A 15 28.60 18.97 -2.07
CA TRP A 15 27.93 18.61 -0.82
C TRP A 15 26.97 19.71 -0.34
N ASP A 16 27.27 20.97 -0.63
CA ASP A 16 26.42 22.10 -0.25
C ASP A 16 25.13 22.12 -1.08
N ASP A 17 25.17 21.69 -2.35
CA ASP A 17 23.97 21.42 -3.16
C ASP A 17 23.05 20.41 -2.45
N CYS A 18 23.63 19.31 -1.92
CA CYS A 18 22.86 18.29 -1.21
C CYS A 18 22.26 18.82 0.10
N LEU A 19 23.01 19.63 0.85
CA LEU A 19 22.54 20.23 2.10
C LEU A 19 21.47 21.30 1.86
N SER A 20 21.54 22.03 0.76
CA SER A 20 20.62 23.12 0.42
C SER A 20 19.32 22.66 -0.24
N GLU A 21 19.22 21.40 -0.67
CA GLU A 21 18.02 20.79 -1.24
C GLU A 21 16.92 20.52 -0.19
N LYS A 22 16.29 21.60 0.29
CA LYS A 22 15.33 21.56 1.41
C LYS A 22 14.12 20.66 1.15
N SER A 23 13.68 20.52 -0.09
CA SER A 23 12.51 19.69 -0.43
C SER A 23 12.76 18.21 -0.14
N ALA A 24 13.99 17.74 -0.38
CA ALA A 24 14.37 16.36 -0.09
C ALA A 24 14.42 16.10 1.42
N TRP A 25 14.97 17.05 2.19
CA TRP A 25 15.04 16.95 3.65
C TRP A 25 13.66 17.00 4.30
N ASP A 26 12.77 17.88 3.84
CA ASP A 26 11.40 17.97 4.33
C ASP A 26 10.66 16.64 4.11
N THR A 27 10.70 16.13 2.87
CA THR A 27 10.09 14.83 2.51
C THR A 27 10.64 13.68 3.35
N LEU A 28 11.97 13.63 3.53
CA LEU A 28 12.62 12.61 4.35
C LEU A 28 12.14 12.67 5.80
N ALA A 29 12.05 13.87 6.39
CA ALA A 29 11.73 14.05 7.80
C ALA A 29 10.30 13.60 8.13
N TRP A 30 9.29 14.10 7.43
CA TRP A 30 7.91 13.75 7.75
C TRP A 30 7.59 12.28 7.37
N PHE A 31 8.13 11.78 6.25
CA PHE A 31 7.92 10.40 5.83
C PHE A 31 8.55 9.39 6.79
N ALA A 32 9.77 9.65 7.27
CA ALA A 32 10.46 8.78 8.22
C ALA A 32 9.69 8.65 9.55
N VAL A 33 9.12 9.75 10.05
CA VAL A 33 8.29 9.74 11.27
C VAL A 33 7.05 8.88 11.09
N LEU A 34 6.31 9.05 9.98
CA LEU A 34 5.11 8.24 9.73
C LEU A 34 5.42 6.75 9.57
N VAL A 35 6.50 6.41 8.85
CA VAL A 35 6.96 5.02 8.69
C VAL A 35 7.38 4.43 10.05
N GLY A 36 8.09 5.21 10.87
CA GLY A 36 8.49 4.81 12.22
C GLY A 36 7.30 4.47 13.11
N MET A 37 6.27 5.34 13.14
CA MET A 37 5.04 5.09 13.91
C MET A 37 4.29 3.84 13.44
N ALA A 38 4.15 3.65 12.13
CA ALA A 38 3.52 2.45 11.56
C ALA A 38 4.28 1.16 11.92
N GLY A 39 5.62 1.22 11.91
CA GLY A 39 6.46 0.12 12.36
C GLY A 39 6.24 -0.23 13.84
N GLN A 40 6.13 0.77 14.72
CA GLN A 40 5.89 0.54 16.14
C GLN A 40 4.50 -0.07 16.42
N LEU A 41 3.45 0.37 15.73
CA LEU A 41 2.11 -0.25 15.84
C LEU A 41 2.13 -1.74 15.48
N THR A 42 2.94 -2.11 14.49
CA THR A 42 3.14 -3.50 14.09
C THR A 42 3.89 -4.27 15.17
N ASN A 43 5.03 -3.75 15.65
CA ASN A 43 5.87 -4.40 16.65
C ASN A 43 5.17 -4.59 18.00
N LEU A 44 4.30 -3.65 18.39
CA LEU A 44 3.49 -3.72 19.60
C LEU A 44 2.30 -4.70 19.47
N GLY A 45 2.12 -5.34 18.31
CA GLY A 45 1.11 -6.38 18.10
C GLY A 45 -0.31 -5.86 17.85
N VAL A 46 -0.50 -4.55 17.70
CA VAL A 46 -1.81 -3.94 17.42
C VAL A 46 -2.40 -4.49 16.12
N VAL A 47 -1.56 -4.65 15.11
CA VAL A 47 -1.95 -5.17 13.80
C VAL A 47 -2.39 -6.64 13.89
N THR A 48 -1.64 -7.47 14.63
CA THR A 48 -1.96 -8.89 14.86
C THR A 48 -3.25 -9.05 15.66
N TRP A 49 -3.45 -8.22 16.69
CA TRP A 49 -4.68 -8.21 17.48
C TRP A 49 -5.90 -7.85 16.62
N MET A 50 -5.80 -6.75 15.84
CA MET A 50 -6.89 -6.30 14.98
C MET A 50 -7.25 -7.32 13.91
N SER A 51 -6.26 -7.90 13.23
CA SER A 51 -6.50 -8.94 12.21
C SER A 51 -7.12 -10.20 12.80
N SER A 52 -6.75 -10.60 14.03
CA SER A 52 -7.38 -11.72 14.74
C SER A 52 -8.86 -11.46 15.05
N CYS A 53 -9.23 -10.23 15.41
CA CYS A 53 -10.63 -9.84 15.61
C CYS A 53 -11.43 -9.94 14.30
N VAL A 54 -10.89 -9.42 13.20
CA VAL A 54 -11.53 -9.48 11.87
C VAL A 54 -11.68 -10.93 11.40
N ALA A 55 -10.66 -11.77 11.59
CA ALA A 55 -10.71 -13.19 11.25
C ALA A 55 -11.85 -13.93 11.98
N LYS A 56 -12.03 -13.67 13.27
CA LYS A 56 -13.13 -14.26 14.07
C LYS A 56 -14.51 -13.82 13.56
N VAL A 57 -14.65 -12.53 13.22
CA VAL A 57 -15.91 -12.03 12.64
C VAL A 57 -16.17 -12.72 11.31
N LEU A 58 -15.19 -12.80 10.41
CA LEU A 58 -15.33 -13.47 9.12
C LEU A 58 -15.67 -14.95 9.24
N GLN A 59 -15.13 -15.66 10.23
CA GLN A 59 -15.51 -17.05 10.51
C GLN A 59 -16.94 -17.19 11.05
N SER A 60 -17.44 -16.19 11.77
CA SER A 60 -18.80 -16.19 12.31
C SER A 60 -19.89 -15.96 11.24
N VAL A 61 -19.51 -15.39 10.09
CA VAL A 61 -20.39 -15.22 8.94
C VAL A 61 -20.06 -16.31 7.91
N SER A 62 -21.01 -17.19 7.60
CA SER A 62 -20.81 -18.28 6.62
C SER A 62 -20.78 -17.77 5.18
N LEU A 63 -19.75 -16.99 4.84
CA LEU A 63 -19.54 -16.44 3.50
C LEU A 63 -18.91 -17.47 2.57
N SER A 64 -19.27 -17.40 1.29
CA SER A 64 -18.53 -18.11 0.24
C SER A 64 -17.12 -17.50 0.10
N TRP A 65 -16.14 -18.30 -0.30
CA TRP A 65 -14.76 -17.82 -0.47
C TRP A 65 -14.65 -16.61 -1.43
N PRO A 66 -15.43 -16.47 -2.53
CA PRO A 66 -15.35 -15.27 -3.38
C PRO A 66 -15.86 -14.01 -2.67
N ALA A 67 -16.90 -14.14 -1.85
CA ALA A 67 -17.42 -13.02 -1.06
C ALA A 67 -16.41 -12.59 0.02
N ALA A 68 -15.83 -13.56 0.73
CA ALA A 68 -14.78 -13.29 1.71
C ALA A 68 -13.53 -12.65 1.06
N PHE A 69 -13.12 -13.15 -0.12
CA PHE A 69 -12.03 -12.58 -0.92
C PHE A 69 -12.30 -11.10 -1.24
N GLY A 70 -13.47 -10.77 -1.77
CA GLY A 70 -13.82 -9.38 -2.10
C GLY A 70 -13.77 -8.45 -0.88
N ILE A 71 -14.34 -8.87 0.25
CA ILE A 71 -14.35 -8.08 1.50
C ILE A 71 -12.94 -7.88 2.04
N LEU A 72 -12.12 -8.94 2.06
CA LEU A 72 -10.75 -8.87 2.55
C LEU A 72 -9.88 -7.99 1.64
N GLN A 73 -10.01 -8.08 0.32
CA GLN A 73 -9.28 -7.22 -0.61
C GLN A 73 -9.69 -5.75 -0.48
N ALA A 74 -10.98 -5.46 -0.37
CA ALA A 74 -11.48 -4.11 -0.15
C ALA A 74 -10.98 -3.53 1.19
N SER A 75 -11.01 -4.34 2.25
CA SER A 75 -10.52 -3.95 3.57
C SER A 75 -9.01 -3.69 3.57
N TYR A 76 -8.22 -4.55 2.93
CA TYR A 76 -6.77 -4.36 2.75
C TYR A 76 -6.48 -3.04 2.01
N PHE A 77 -7.21 -2.76 0.94
CA PHE A 77 -7.06 -1.52 0.17
C PHE A 77 -7.39 -0.29 1.03
N LEU A 78 -8.54 -0.27 1.69
CA LEU A 78 -9.04 0.90 2.43
C LEU A 78 -8.22 1.20 3.68
N ILE A 79 -7.70 0.18 4.37
CA ILE A 79 -6.81 0.38 5.52
C ILE A 79 -5.56 1.17 5.11
N HIS A 80 -5.18 1.17 3.84
CA HIS A 80 -4.02 1.93 3.39
C HIS A 80 -4.14 3.45 3.58
N TYR A 81 -5.36 4.00 3.71
CA TYR A 81 -5.54 5.40 4.13
C TYR A 81 -4.90 5.70 5.50
N LEU A 82 -4.68 4.68 6.33
CA LEU A 82 -4.04 4.78 7.65
C LEU A 82 -2.52 4.51 7.61
N PHE A 83 -1.94 4.21 6.44
CA PHE A 83 -0.54 3.88 6.28
C PHE A 83 0.17 4.89 5.37
N ALA A 84 1.36 5.30 5.79
CA ALA A 84 2.23 6.20 5.03
C ALA A 84 3.22 5.48 4.11
N SER A 85 3.11 4.17 3.93
CA SER A 85 4.05 3.42 3.11
C SER A 85 3.46 2.11 2.67
N GLN A 86 3.60 1.80 1.38
CA GLN A 86 3.28 0.47 0.85
C GLN A 86 4.10 -0.61 1.53
N THR A 87 5.40 -0.39 1.68
CA THR A 87 6.31 -1.33 2.34
C THR A 87 5.91 -1.52 3.80
N GLY A 88 5.57 -0.44 4.50
CA GLY A 88 5.07 -0.50 5.87
C GLY A 88 3.76 -1.28 5.99
N HIS A 89 2.80 -1.02 5.07
CA HIS A 89 1.54 -1.73 5.01
C HIS A 89 1.74 -3.23 4.76
N VAL A 90 2.56 -3.61 3.77
CA VAL A 90 2.88 -5.02 3.49
C VAL A 90 3.53 -5.70 4.69
N GLY A 91 4.55 -5.08 5.28
CA GLY A 91 5.24 -5.62 6.44
C GLY A 91 4.31 -5.85 7.63
N ALA A 92 3.30 -4.99 7.80
CA ALA A 92 2.33 -5.08 8.89
C ALA A 92 1.23 -6.11 8.63
N LEU A 93 0.60 -6.07 7.44
CA LEU A 93 -0.72 -6.65 7.23
C LEU A 93 -0.73 -7.84 6.27
N TYR A 94 0.30 -8.00 5.42
CA TYR A 94 0.25 -8.97 4.32
C TYR A 94 0.09 -10.42 4.83
N SER A 95 0.90 -10.83 5.81
CA SER A 95 0.86 -12.18 6.37
C SER A 95 -0.47 -12.49 7.04
N ALA A 96 -1.00 -11.55 7.81
CA ALA A 96 -2.28 -11.69 8.50
C ALA A 96 -3.46 -11.78 7.52
N PHE A 97 -3.50 -10.91 6.50
CA PHE A 97 -4.52 -10.97 5.47
C PHE A 97 -4.42 -12.23 4.62
N LEU A 98 -3.22 -12.70 4.30
CA LEU A 98 -3.03 -13.97 3.60
C LEU A 98 -3.58 -15.14 4.42
N ALA A 99 -3.30 -15.18 5.73
CA ALA A 99 -3.84 -16.20 6.62
C ALA A 99 -5.39 -16.18 6.67
N MET A 100 -5.99 -14.99 6.70
CA MET A 100 -7.46 -14.84 6.65
C MET A 100 -8.05 -15.33 5.33
N HIS A 101 -7.40 -15.05 4.19
CA HIS A 101 -7.83 -15.57 2.89
C HIS A 101 -7.79 -17.10 2.84
N LEU A 102 -6.70 -17.71 3.32
CA LEU A 102 -6.56 -19.17 3.35
C LEU A 102 -7.60 -19.81 4.28
N ALA A 103 -7.85 -19.22 5.44
CA ALA A 103 -8.88 -19.69 6.38
C ALA A 103 -10.31 -19.58 5.79
N ALA A 104 -10.55 -18.61 4.91
CA ALA A 104 -11.80 -18.45 4.18
C ALA A 104 -11.93 -19.35 2.94
N GLY A 105 -10.94 -20.22 2.67
CA GLY A 105 -10.96 -21.17 1.55
C GLY A 105 -10.56 -20.57 0.21
N VAL A 106 -9.95 -19.39 0.18
CA VAL A 106 -9.45 -18.77 -1.06
C VAL A 106 -8.23 -19.55 -1.58
N PRO A 107 -8.12 -19.83 -2.90
CA PRO A 107 -6.92 -20.44 -3.47
C PRO A 107 -5.65 -19.65 -3.13
N GLY A 108 -4.62 -20.34 -2.61
CA GLY A 108 -3.46 -19.67 -2.02
C GLY A 108 -2.68 -18.78 -2.99
N THR A 109 -2.48 -19.24 -4.23
CA THR A 109 -1.81 -18.45 -5.28
C THR A 109 -2.60 -17.20 -5.63
N LEU A 110 -3.93 -17.30 -5.76
CA LEU A 110 -4.80 -16.15 -6.00
C LEU A 110 -4.71 -15.15 -4.86
N ALA A 111 -4.80 -15.60 -3.60
CA ALA A 111 -4.73 -14.74 -2.43
C ALA A 111 -3.41 -13.97 -2.35
N ALA A 112 -2.27 -14.66 -2.54
CA ALA A 112 -0.95 -14.04 -2.50
C ALA A 112 -0.76 -13.01 -3.63
N LEU A 113 -1.08 -13.38 -4.87
CA LEU A 113 -0.94 -12.47 -6.00
C LEU A 113 -1.88 -11.26 -5.88
N ALA A 114 -3.14 -11.48 -5.49
CA ALA A 114 -4.11 -10.40 -5.35
C ALA A 114 -3.68 -9.38 -4.28
N LEU A 115 -3.14 -9.83 -3.13
CA LEU A 115 -2.58 -8.92 -2.12
C LEU A 115 -1.37 -8.13 -2.65
N ALA A 116 -0.50 -8.79 -3.42
CA ALA A 116 0.64 -8.13 -4.05
C ALA A 116 0.22 -7.08 -5.08
N PHE A 117 -0.78 -7.38 -5.91
CA PHE A 117 -1.33 -6.40 -6.87
C PHE A 117 -2.02 -5.25 -6.15
N ASN A 118 -2.91 -5.55 -5.21
CA ASN A 118 -3.64 -4.56 -4.42
C ASN A 118 -2.68 -3.58 -3.75
N THR A 119 -1.55 -4.09 -3.23
CA THR A 119 -0.47 -3.25 -2.71
C THR A 119 -0.07 -2.17 -3.70
N ASN A 120 0.17 -2.49 -4.96
CA ASN A 120 0.59 -1.48 -5.94
C ASN A 120 -0.54 -0.52 -6.32
N LEU A 121 -1.81 -0.95 -6.28
CA LEU A 121 -2.95 -0.16 -6.74
C LEU A 121 -3.33 0.99 -5.80
N PHE A 122 -3.03 0.88 -4.51
CA PHE A 122 -3.29 1.96 -3.55
C PHE A 122 -2.15 2.99 -3.45
N GLY A 123 -1.15 2.96 -4.33
CA GLY A 123 0.08 3.76 -4.16
C GLY A 123 -0.04 5.26 -4.31
N ALA A 124 -1.17 5.74 -4.84
CA ALA A 124 -1.43 7.15 -5.07
C ALA A 124 -2.80 7.59 -4.53
N ILE A 125 -3.34 6.90 -3.51
CA ILE A 125 -4.66 7.27 -2.93
C ILE A 125 -4.57 8.45 -1.96
N THR A 126 -3.37 8.71 -1.42
CA THR A 126 -3.06 9.89 -0.59
C THR A 126 -1.68 10.44 -0.99
N HIS A 127 -1.34 11.63 -0.51
CA HIS A 127 0.00 12.20 -0.70
C HIS A 127 1.11 11.43 0.04
N TYR A 128 0.74 10.57 1.01
CA TYR A 128 1.67 9.78 1.80
C TYR A 128 1.59 8.27 1.53
N SER A 129 0.74 7.78 0.63
CA SER A 129 0.54 6.34 0.43
C SER A 129 1.81 5.62 -0.04
N SER A 130 2.72 6.35 -0.68
CA SER A 130 3.97 5.80 -1.17
C SER A 130 5.07 6.86 -1.22
N GLY A 131 6.32 6.43 -1.35
CA GLY A 131 7.44 7.34 -1.53
C GLY A 131 7.30 8.16 -2.81
N GLN A 132 6.75 7.57 -3.88
CA GLN A 132 6.50 8.28 -5.14
C GLN A 132 5.42 9.37 -4.94
N ALA A 133 4.32 9.05 -4.25
CA ALA A 133 3.25 10.01 -3.97
C ALA A 133 3.75 11.19 -3.13
N ALA A 134 4.60 10.92 -2.14
CA ALA A 134 5.23 11.94 -1.30
C ALA A 134 6.09 12.91 -2.13
N VAL A 135 6.89 12.39 -3.07
CA VAL A 135 7.72 13.21 -3.97
C VAL A 135 6.87 14.05 -4.92
N TYR A 136 5.83 13.46 -5.53
CA TYR A 136 4.96 14.19 -6.45
C TYR A 136 4.21 15.33 -5.75
N TYR A 137 3.70 15.09 -4.54
CA TYR A 137 3.03 16.12 -3.76
C TYR A 137 4.02 17.19 -3.26
N GLY A 138 5.20 16.76 -2.78
CA GLY A 138 6.25 17.66 -2.29
C GLY A 138 6.78 18.64 -3.34
N ALA A 139 6.60 18.35 -4.63
CA ALA A 139 6.95 19.27 -5.72
C ALA A 139 6.10 20.55 -5.77
N GLY A 140 4.97 20.62 -5.04
CA GLY A 140 4.18 21.84 -4.90
C GLY A 140 3.27 22.20 -6.08
N TYR A 141 3.11 21.30 -7.06
CA TYR A 141 2.27 21.52 -8.26
C TYR A 141 0.82 21.10 -8.10
N VAL A 142 0.46 20.36 -7.04
CA VAL A 142 -0.88 19.79 -6.85
C VAL A 142 -1.39 20.07 -5.46
N ASP A 143 -2.60 20.61 -5.36
CA ASP A 143 -3.23 20.89 -4.08
C ASP A 143 -3.70 19.61 -3.37
N LEU A 144 -3.65 19.62 -2.04
CA LEU A 144 -4.02 18.48 -1.20
C LEU A 144 -5.41 17.90 -1.51
N PRO A 145 -6.49 18.70 -1.67
CA PRO A 145 -7.80 18.16 -1.98
C PRO A 145 -7.84 17.41 -3.32
N ASP A 146 -7.05 17.84 -4.29
CA ASP A 146 -7.02 17.23 -5.62
C ASP A 146 -6.27 15.90 -5.61
N VAL A 147 -5.21 15.77 -4.79
CA VAL A 147 -4.57 14.47 -4.54
C VAL A 147 -5.59 13.45 -4.04
N PHE A 148 -6.43 13.82 -3.07
CA PHE A 148 -7.45 12.91 -2.54
C PHE A 148 -8.56 12.60 -3.56
N LYS A 149 -9.05 13.60 -4.30
CA LYS A 149 -10.09 13.39 -5.33
C LYS A 149 -9.59 12.47 -6.44
N VAL A 150 -8.40 12.74 -6.98
CA VAL A 150 -7.79 11.94 -8.04
C VAL A 150 -7.46 10.55 -7.51
N GLY A 151 -6.88 10.45 -6.31
CA GLY A 151 -6.58 9.18 -5.66
C GLY A 151 -7.82 8.30 -5.48
N PHE A 152 -8.93 8.87 -5.00
CA PHE A 152 -10.21 8.15 -4.89
C PHE A 152 -10.77 7.73 -6.26
N THR A 153 -10.71 8.61 -7.26
CA THR A 153 -11.16 8.30 -8.62
C THR A 153 -10.35 7.15 -9.22
N MET A 154 -9.02 7.17 -9.05
CA MET A 154 -8.14 6.10 -9.51
C MET A 154 -8.36 4.79 -8.75
N ALA A 155 -8.68 4.86 -7.45
CA ALA A 155 -9.06 3.68 -6.68
C ALA A 155 -10.30 2.99 -7.27
N LEU A 156 -11.33 3.74 -7.66
CA LEU A 156 -12.53 3.20 -8.31
C LEU A 156 -12.22 2.59 -9.67
N ILE A 157 -11.41 3.27 -10.49
CA ILE A 157 -10.99 2.77 -11.81
C ILE A 157 -10.21 1.46 -11.65
N ASN A 158 -9.25 1.42 -10.73
CA ASN A 158 -8.48 0.21 -10.43
C ASN A 158 -9.38 -0.93 -9.92
N ALA A 159 -10.31 -0.64 -9.02
CA ALA A 159 -11.26 -1.63 -8.51
C ALA A 159 -12.11 -2.24 -9.65
N LEU A 160 -12.55 -1.42 -10.61
CA LEU A 160 -13.31 -1.89 -11.78
C LEU A 160 -12.44 -2.74 -12.71
N ILE A 161 -11.25 -2.26 -13.07
CA ILE A 161 -10.35 -2.99 -13.99
C ILE A 161 -9.95 -4.33 -13.39
N TRP A 162 -9.51 -4.36 -12.12
CA TRP A 162 -9.04 -5.59 -11.49
C TRP A 162 -10.17 -6.49 -11.03
N GLY A 163 -11.31 -5.92 -10.61
CA GLY A 163 -12.49 -6.67 -10.23
C GLY A 163 -13.19 -7.33 -11.43
N VAL A 164 -13.23 -6.68 -12.59
CA VAL A 164 -13.85 -7.24 -13.80
C VAL A 164 -12.82 -7.94 -14.66
N THR A 165 -11.93 -7.19 -15.31
CA THR A 165 -10.95 -7.76 -16.24
C THR A 165 -9.98 -8.71 -15.53
N GLY A 166 -9.52 -8.34 -14.34
CA GLY A 166 -8.61 -9.17 -13.54
C GLY A 166 -9.22 -10.52 -13.18
N THR A 167 -10.48 -10.57 -12.72
CA THR A 167 -11.13 -11.84 -12.36
C THR A 167 -11.28 -12.76 -13.56
N PHE A 168 -11.77 -12.26 -14.70
CA PHE A 168 -11.84 -13.05 -15.94
C PHE A 168 -10.46 -13.57 -16.37
N TRP A 169 -9.44 -12.72 -16.31
CA TRP A 169 -8.08 -13.10 -16.69
C TRP A 169 -7.48 -14.15 -15.75
N TRP A 170 -7.65 -14.00 -14.45
CA TRP A 170 -7.19 -14.98 -13.47
C TRP A 170 -7.90 -16.32 -13.60
N LYS A 171 -9.18 -16.32 -13.97
CA LYS A 171 -9.91 -17.55 -14.28
C LYS A 171 -9.36 -18.23 -15.53
N PHE A 172 -9.08 -17.46 -16.59
CA PHE A 172 -8.46 -17.97 -17.81
C PHE A 172 -7.08 -18.59 -17.56
N LEU A 173 -6.28 -17.99 -16.67
CA LEU A 173 -4.98 -18.52 -16.25
C LEU A 173 -5.07 -19.73 -15.29
N GLY A 174 -6.26 -20.13 -14.86
CA GLY A 174 -6.44 -21.26 -13.93
C GLY A 174 -6.03 -20.96 -12.49
N LEU A 175 -6.05 -19.68 -12.08
CA LEU A 175 -5.72 -19.29 -10.69
C LEU A 175 -6.85 -19.61 -9.69
N TYR A 176 -8.06 -19.88 -10.19
CA TYR A 176 -9.22 -20.39 -9.46
C TYR A 176 -10.24 -21.02 -10.41
#